data_AF-A0A0F9DIF9-F1
#
_entry.id   AF-A0A0F9DIF9-F1
#
_cell.length_a   1.000
_cell.length_b   1.000
_cell.length_c   1.000
_cell.angle_alpha   90.00
_cell.angle_beta   90.00
_cell.angle_gamma   90.00
#
_symmetry.space_group_name_H-M   'P 1'
#
loop_
_entity.id
_entity.type
_entity.pdbx_description
1 polymer ?
#
loop_
_entity_poly.entity_id
_entity_poly.type
_entity_poly.pdbx_seq_one_letter_code
_entity_poly.pdbx_strand_id
1 'polypeptide(L)'
;MDFFNSLDNTQKIILGVALVTLIIAAVFFFCTRGRKNETMKSPSTPDKQPESQPQPQPPKPPRQSAEDKALVMFFAPWCGHCQNMAPVWDEFTQNFDGYGGVKILKINGQENPQLTQLHGIEGFPYVKYCP
;
A
#
# COMPACT_ATOMS: atom_id res chain seq x y z
N MET A 1 -43.58 26.69 2.10
CA MET A 1 -42.35 26.39 1.35
C MET A 1 -42.51 26.99 -0.04
N ASP A 2 -42.58 28.33 -0.15
CA ASP A 2 -43.15 28.97 -1.35
C ASP A 2 -42.32 30.18 -1.82
N PHE A 3 -41.01 30.14 -1.57
CA PHE A 3 -40.10 31.19 -2.04
C PHE A 3 -39.67 30.96 -3.50
N PHE A 4 -39.70 29.72 -3.99
CA PHE A 4 -39.18 29.36 -5.32
C PHE A 4 -40.11 29.70 -6.50
N ASN A 5 -41.40 29.95 -6.23
CA ASN A 5 -42.39 30.22 -7.27
C ASN A 5 -42.61 31.71 -7.54
N SER A 6 -42.10 32.61 -6.69
CA SER A 6 -42.23 34.07 -6.81
C SER A 6 -40.92 34.76 -7.22
N LEU A 7 -40.10 34.08 -8.01
CA LEU A 7 -38.86 34.63 -8.57
C LEU A 7 -39.03 34.69 -10.09
N ASP A 8 -38.83 35.89 -10.64
CA ASP A 8 -38.92 36.15 -12.09
C ASP A 8 -37.95 35.23 -12.86
N ASN A 9 -38.22 34.94 -14.14
CA ASN A 9 -37.43 33.96 -14.91
C ASN A 9 -35.92 34.30 -14.92
N THR A 10 -35.59 35.59 -14.87
CA THR A 10 -34.22 36.10 -14.72
C THR A 10 -33.58 35.68 -13.39
N GLN A 11 -34.32 35.72 -12.28
CA GLN A 11 -33.83 35.31 -10.96
C GLN A 11 -33.64 33.79 -10.87
N LYS A 12 -34.51 33.00 -11.55
CA LYS A 12 -34.34 31.55 -11.67
C LYS A 12 -33.08 31.17 -12.46
N ILE A 13 -32.77 31.91 -13.53
CA ILE A 13 -31.55 31.71 -14.32
C ILE A 13 -30.31 32.05 -13.49
N ILE A 14 -30.31 33.19 -12.79
CA ILE A 14 -29.17 33.61 -11.95
C ILE A 14 -28.93 32.60 -10.82
N LEU A 15 -29.99 32.12 -10.15
CA LEU A 15 -29.88 31.11 -9.09
C LEU A 15 -29.38 29.77 -9.63
N GLY A 16 -29.83 29.38 -10.83
CA GLY A 16 -29.36 28.18 -11.53
C GLY A 16 -27.89 28.24 -11.91
N VAL A 17 -27.44 29.35 -12.52
CA VAL A 17 -26.03 29.56 -12.87
C VAL A 17 -25.14 29.63 -11.62
N ALA A 18 -25.60 30.26 -10.54
CA ALA A 18 -24.88 30.29 -9.27
C ALA A 18 -24.74 28.90 -8.64
N LEU A 19 -25.78 28.07 -8.68
CA LEU A 19 -25.70 26.68 -8.20
C LEU A 19 -24.77 25.82 -9.05
N VAL A 20 -24.84 25.94 -10.38
CA VAL A 20 -23.97 25.17 -11.29
C VAL A 20 -22.50 25.55 -11.13
N THR A 21 -22.20 26.85 -10.99
CA THR A 21 -20.83 27.31 -10.77
C THR A 21 -20.28 26.90 -9.40
N LEU A 22 -21.10 26.91 -8.34
CA LEU A 22 -20.71 26.40 -7.02
C LEU A 22 -20.43 24.90 -7.02
N ILE A 23 -21.26 24.10 -7.71
CA ILE A 23 -21.05 22.65 -7.83
C ILE A 23 -19.76 22.35 -8.60
N ILE A 24 -19.53 23.03 -9.73
CA ILE A 24 -18.29 22.86 -10.52
C ILE A 24 -17.07 23.27 -9.72
N ALA A 25 -17.11 24.40 -9.01
CA ALA A 25 -16.02 24.84 -8.15
C ALA A 25 -15.76 23.86 -6.98
N ALA A 26 -16.82 23.29 -6.38
CA ALA A 26 -16.69 22.28 -5.33
C ALA A 26 -16.07 20.98 -5.88
N VAL A 27 -16.50 20.51 -7.05
CA VAL A 27 -15.90 19.35 -7.72
C VAL A 27 -14.45 19.62 -8.07
N PHE A 28 -14.12 20.78 -8.63
CA PHE A 28 -12.73 21.13 -8.95
C PHE A 28 -11.88 21.22 -7.68
N PHE A 29 -12.39 21.81 -6.60
CA PHE A 29 -11.71 21.87 -5.30
C PHE A 29 -11.49 20.48 -4.68
N PHE A 30 -12.48 19.59 -4.72
CA PHE A 30 -12.36 18.23 -4.20
C PHE A 30 -11.50 17.32 -5.09
N CYS A 31 -11.56 17.47 -6.42
CA CYS A 31 -10.73 16.70 -7.35
C CYS A 31 -9.27 17.17 -7.33
N THR A 32 -9.01 18.48 -7.14
CA THR A 32 -7.63 19.01 -7.05
C THR A 32 -7.03 18.87 -5.66
N ARG A 33 -7.84 18.86 -4.59
CA ARG A 33 -7.41 18.47 -3.24
C ARG A 33 -7.58 16.98 -3.02
N GLY A 34 -6.85 16.20 -3.81
CA GLY A 34 -6.58 14.79 -3.52
C GLY A 34 -6.23 14.63 -2.03
N ARG A 35 -7.06 13.83 -1.35
CA ARG A 35 -6.98 13.56 0.07
C ARG A 35 -5.64 12.89 0.38
N LYS A 36 -4.71 13.60 1.03
CA LYS A 36 -3.66 12.95 1.83
C LYS A 36 -4.37 12.38 3.05
N ASN A 37 -4.91 11.17 2.94
CA ASN A 37 -5.22 10.41 4.14
C ASN A 37 -3.89 10.00 4.75
N GLU A 38 -3.44 10.83 5.68
CA GLU A 38 -2.65 10.38 6.80
C GLU A 38 -3.50 9.34 7.52
N THR A 39 -3.37 8.09 7.07
CA THR A 39 -3.79 6.95 7.86
C THR A 39 -2.91 7.01 9.10
N MET A 40 -3.51 7.54 10.17
CA MET A 40 -3.15 7.24 11.54
C MET A 40 -2.58 5.83 11.57
N LYS A 41 -1.31 5.75 11.96
CA LYS A 41 -0.68 4.60 12.59
C LYS A 41 -1.76 3.78 13.31
N SER A 42 -2.25 2.73 12.65
CA SER A 42 -3.11 1.76 13.32
C SER A 42 -2.20 1.06 14.33
N PRO A 43 -2.55 1.09 15.63
CA PRO A 43 -1.78 0.46 16.68
C PRO A 43 -1.50 -1.00 16.32
N SER A 44 -0.22 -1.32 16.19
CA SER A 44 0.28 -2.68 16.28
C SER A 44 -0.12 -3.26 17.63
N THR A 45 -1.00 -4.25 17.68
CA THR A 45 -1.00 -5.35 18.67
C THR A 45 -1.95 -6.48 18.22
N PRO A 46 -1.82 -7.72 18.74
CA PRO A 46 -1.41 -8.85 17.92
C PRO A 46 -2.35 -10.06 18.09
N ASP A 47 -2.99 -10.54 17.03
CA ASP A 47 -3.70 -11.82 17.08
C ASP A 47 -3.18 -12.77 16.01
N LYS A 48 -2.16 -13.52 16.47
CA LYS A 48 -1.85 -14.93 16.19
C LYS A 48 -2.34 -15.48 14.84
N GLN A 49 -1.41 -15.52 13.88
CA GLN A 49 -1.30 -16.71 13.04
C GLN A 49 -0.67 -17.82 13.91
N PRO A 50 -1.15 -19.07 13.87
CA PRO A 50 -0.70 -20.12 14.79
C PRO A 50 0.82 -20.30 14.70
N GLU A 51 1.47 -20.00 15.82
CA GLU A 51 2.84 -20.39 16.12
C GLU A 51 2.94 -21.91 15.93
N SER A 52 3.44 -22.34 14.78
CA SER A 52 3.95 -23.70 14.65
C SER A 52 5.35 -23.68 15.27
N GLN A 53 5.39 -24.17 16.52
CA GLN A 53 6.53 -24.68 17.29
C GLN A 53 7.90 -24.00 17.08
N PRO A 54 8.53 -23.45 18.14
CA PRO A 54 9.90 -22.91 18.07
C PRO A 54 10.90 -23.96 17.57
N GLN A 55 11.35 -23.82 16.33
CA GLN A 55 12.51 -24.52 15.83
C GLN A 55 13.78 -23.81 16.32
N PRO A 56 14.89 -24.55 16.58
CA PRO A 56 16.12 -23.99 17.11
C PRO A 56 16.64 -22.88 16.20
N GLN A 57 16.68 -21.65 16.71
CA GLN A 57 17.13 -20.50 15.92
C GLN A 57 18.65 -20.56 15.75
N PRO A 58 19.17 -20.51 14.51
CA PRO A 58 20.60 -20.35 14.28
C PRO A 58 21.08 -19.00 14.83
N PRO A 59 22.35 -18.89 15.25
CA PRO A 59 22.89 -17.67 15.83
C PRO A 59 22.78 -16.51 14.84
N LYS A 60 22.14 -15.42 15.27
CA LYS A 60 21.98 -14.19 14.49
C LYS A 60 23.36 -13.63 14.12
N PRO A 61 23.69 -13.52 12.82
CA PRO A 61 24.99 -12.99 12.40
C PRO A 61 25.13 -11.50 12.76
N PRO A 62 26.36 -11.02 12.99
CA PRO A 62 26.62 -9.64 13.38
C PRO A 62 26.16 -8.66 12.29
N ARG A 63 25.60 -7.52 12.74
CA ARG A 63 25.17 -6.41 11.89
C ARG A 63 26.38 -5.87 11.11
N GLN A 64 26.27 -5.85 9.78
CA GLN A 64 27.18 -5.10 8.93
C GLN A 64 26.38 -4.21 7.98
N SER A 65 26.95 -3.04 7.73
CA SER A 65 26.35 -1.88 7.10
C SER A 65 27.12 -1.51 5.84
N ALA A 66 26.38 -1.17 4.79
CA ALA A 66 26.69 -0.20 3.71
C ALA A 66 26.86 -0.76 2.28
N GLU A 67 26.71 -2.05 2.04
CA GLU A 67 26.44 -2.63 0.70
C GLU A 67 25.47 -3.80 0.88
N ASP A 68 24.25 -3.47 1.33
CA ASP A 68 23.30 -4.48 1.78
C ASP A 68 22.55 -5.05 0.58
N LYS A 69 23.13 -6.10 -0.03
CA LYS A 69 22.45 -6.96 -0.99
C LYS A 69 21.12 -7.41 -0.40
N ALA A 70 20.05 -7.32 -1.15
CA ALA A 70 18.71 -7.67 -0.68
C ALA A 70 17.99 -8.55 -1.69
N LEU A 71 17.33 -9.59 -1.21
CA LEU A 71 16.38 -10.38 -1.96
C LEU A 71 14.98 -9.98 -1.53
N VAL A 72 14.24 -9.33 -2.42
CA VAL A 72 12.94 -8.72 -2.13
C VAL A 72 11.84 -9.47 -2.86
N MET A 73 10.88 -10.01 -2.12
CA MET A 73 9.63 -10.54 -2.67
C MET A 73 8.53 -9.49 -2.60
N PHE A 74 7.93 -9.19 -3.75
CA PHE A 74 6.74 -8.38 -3.87
C PHE A 74 5.52 -9.27 -3.94
N PHE A 75 4.54 -9.00 -3.08
CA PHE A 75 3.32 -9.79 -2.97
C PHE A 75 2.07 -8.90 -2.89
N ALA A 76 0.90 -9.51 -3.10
CA ALA A 76 -0.40 -8.89 -2.86
C ALA A 76 -1.30 -9.85 -2.05
N PRO A 77 -2.12 -9.33 -1.10
CA PRO A 77 -2.89 -10.16 -0.18
C PRO A 77 -4.01 -10.96 -0.85
N TRP A 78 -4.55 -10.47 -1.97
CA TRP A 78 -5.59 -11.15 -2.75
C TRP A 78 -5.05 -12.19 -3.74
N CYS A 79 -3.73 -12.26 -3.95
CA CYS A 79 -3.15 -13.16 -4.92
C CYS A 79 -2.99 -14.57 -4.33
N GLY A 80 -3.76 -15.53 -4.84
CA GLY A 80 -3.67 -16.93 -4.41
C GLY A 80 -2.28 -17.54 -4.61
N HIS A 81 -1.56 -17.18 -5.68
CA HIS A 81 -0.18 -17.63 -5.89
C HIS A 81 0.78 -17.10 -4.81
N CYS A 82 0.57 -15.87 -4.33
CA CYS A 82 1.34 -15.32 -3.23
C CYS A 82 1.07 -16.06 -1.92
N GLN A 83 -0.18 -16.40 -1.64
CA GLN A 83 -0.56 -17.12 -0.43
C GLN A 83 0.06 -18.53 -0.40
N ASN A 84 0.10 -19.22 -1.54
CA ASN A 84 0.74 -20.52 -1.65
C ASN A 84 2.27 -20.45 -1.49
N MET A 85 2.90 -19.35 -1.90
CA MET A 85 4.34 -19.14 -1.77
C MET A 85 4.76 -18.63 -0.38
N ALA A 86 3.86 -17.98 0.36
CA ALA A 86 4.12 -17.41 1.67
C ALA A 86 4.78 -18.39 2.68
N PRO A 87 4.28 -19.63 2.89
CA PRO A 87 4.90 -20.54 3.86
C PRO A 87 6.34 -20.92 3.49
N VAL A 88 6.59 -21.15 2.20
CA VAL A 88 7.94 -21.48 1.69
C VAL A 88 8.88 -20.29 1.81
N TRP A 89 8.38 -19.07 1.57
CA TRP A 89 9.17 -17.86 1.73
C TRP A 89 9.52 -17.56 3.18
N ASP A 90 8.60 -17.81 4.10
CA ASP A 90 8.84 -17.61 5.54
C ASP A 90 9.87 -18.65 6.06
N GLU A 91 9.82 -19.90 5.60
CA GLU A 91 10.85 -20.92 5.92
C GLU A 91 12.21 -20.55 5.30
N PHE A 92 12.23 -20.08 4.05
CA PHE A 92 13.44 -19.59 3.40
C PHE A 92 14.06 -18.41 4.15
N THR A 93 13.25 -17.44 4.56
CA THR A 93 13.72 -16.27 5.32
C THR A 93 14.34 -16.71 6.65
N GLN A 94 13.72 -17.66 7.36
CA GLN A 94 14.26 -18.16 8.64
C GLN A 94 15.62 -18.85 8.48
N ASN A 95 15.82 -19.57 7.38
CA ASN A 95 17.05 -20.33 7.16
C ASN A 95 18.20 -19.51 6.55
N PHE A 96 17.88 -18.45 5.80
CA PHE A 96 18.85 -17.75 4.95
C PHE A 96 19.00 -16.24 5.25
N ASP A 97 18.27 -15.68 6.22
CA ASP A 97 18.39 -14.24 6.51
C ASP A 97 19.81 -13.88 6.98
N GLY A 98 20.44 -12.93 6.27
CA GLY A 98 21.82 -12.50 6.51
C GLY A 98 22.88 -13.46 5.98
N TYR A 99 22.51 -14.58 5.34
CA TYR A 99 23.47 -15.48 4.71
C TYR A 99 24.20 -14.76 3.56
N GLY A 100 25.53 -14.76 3.60
CA GLY A 100 26.34 -14.05 2.59
C GLY A 100 26.14 -12.53 2.56
N GLY A 101 25.61 -11.94 3.64
CA GLY A 101 25.30 -10.51 3.70
C GLY A 101 24.04 -10.11 2.92
N VAL A 102 23.23 -11.08 2.47
CA VAL A 102 21.99 -10.81 1.74
C VAL A 102 20.82 -10.73 2.74
N LYS A 103 20.08 -9.61 2.72
CA LYS A 103 18.84 -9.43 3.50
C LYS A 103 17.65 -9.97 2.72
N ILE A 104 16.77 -10.71 3.39
CA ILE A 104 15.56 -11.24 2.75
C ILE A 104 14.35 -10.44 3.21
N LEU A 105 13.59 -9.86 2.27
CA LEU A 105 12.50 -8.93 2.55
C LEU A 105 11.22 -9.35 1.81
N LYS A 106 10.06 -9.07 2.43
CA LYS A 106 8.74 -9.15 1.78
C LYS A 106 8.05 -7.79 1.80
N ILE A 107 7.58 -7.33 0.65
CA ILE A 107 6.94 -6.02 0.46
C ILE A 107 5.55 -6.22 -0.15
N ASN A 108 4.53 -5.59 0.44
CA ASN A 108 3.21 -5.52 -0.15
C ASN A 108 3.23 -4.53 -1.33
N GLY A 109 3.23 -5.05 -2.55
CA GLY A 109 3.29 -4.24 -3.76
C GLY A 109 1.98 -3.50 -4.05
N GLN A 110 0.85 -3.94 -3.50
CA GLN A 110 -0.43 -3.22 -3.62
C GLN A 110 -0.41 -1.91 -2.84
N GLU A 111 0.15 -1.92 -1.64
CA GLU A 111 0.25 -0.73 -0.79
C GLU A 111 1.37 0.22 -1.25
N ASN A 112 2.31 -0.27 -2.08
CA ASN A 112 3.47 0.47 -2.53
C ASN A 112 3.61 0.51 -4.07
N PRO A 113 2.64 1.11 -4.79
CA PRO A 113 2.62 1.12 -6.25
C PRO A 113 3.79 1.90 -6.87
N GLN A 114 4.34 2.88 -6.15
CA GLN A 114 5.52 3.62 -6.61
C GLN A 114 6.77 2.72 -6.65
N LEU A 115 6.93 1.83 -5.65
CA LEU A 115 8.06 0.89 -5.61
C LEU A 115 7.92 -0.19 -6.69
N THR A 116 6.72 -0.72 -6.89
CA THR A 116 6.49 -1.71 -7.95
C THR A 116 6.75 -1.11 -9.33
N GLN A 117 6.30 0.12 -9.58
CA GLN A 117 6.59 0.82 -10.83
C GLN A 117 8.07 1.11 -11.02
N LEU A 118 8.76 1.62 -9.99
CA LEU A 118 10.20 1.89 -10.02
C LEU A 118 11.00 0.63 -10.36
N HIS A 119 10.57 -0.53 -9.85
CA HIS A 119 11.24 -1.80 -10.09
C HIS A 119 10.72 -2.57 -11.31
N GLY A 120 9.74 -2.03 -12.05
CA GLY A 120 9.18 -2.63 -13.26
C GLY A 120 8.36 -3.90 -13.00
N ILE A 121 7.63 -3.94 -11.89
CA ILE A 121 6.89 -5.13 -11.46
C ILE A 121 5.46 -5.07 -12.00
N GLU A 122 5.14 -5.99 -12.91
CA GLU A 122 3.86 -6.05 -13.60
C GLU A 122 2.87 -7.04 -12.96
N GLY A 123 3.32 -7.92 -12.06
CA GLY A 123 2.49 -8.96 -11.46
C GLY A 123 3.08 -9.53 -10.17
N PHE A 124 2.28 -10.35 -9.48
CA PHE A 124 2.65 -10.98 -8.21
C PHE A 124 2.42 -12.50 -8.24
N PRO A 125 3.23 -13.31 -7.54
CA PRO A 125 4.43 -12.91 -6.79
C PRO A 125 5.59 -12.54 -7.72
N TYR A 126 6.47 -11.63 -7.28
CA TYR A 126 7.69 -11.27 -7.99
C TYR A 126 8.87 -11.23 -7.03
N VAL A 127 9.99 -11.85 -7.38
CA VAL A 127 11.21 -11.85 -6.56
C VAL A 127 12.32 -11.12 -7.30
N LYS A 128 12.93 -10.14 -6.65
CA LYS A 128 14.01 -9.32 -7.20
C LYS A 128 15.23 -9.38 -6.29
N TYR A 129 16.39 -9.66 -6.88
CA TYR A 129 17.67 -9.46 -6.22
C TYR A 129 18.18 -8.04 -6.47
N CYS A 130 18.48 -7.33 -5.40
CA CYS A 130 19.06 -6.00 -5.39
C CYS A 130 20.51 -6.15 -4.90
N PRO A 131 21.51 -5.89 -5.75
CA PRO A 131 22.92 -5.96 -5.37
C PRO A 131 23.32 -4.83 -4.43
#